data_AF-A0A6L7X3B9-F1
#
_entry.id   AF-A0A6L7X3B9-F1
#
_cell.length_a   1.000
_cell.length_b   1.000
_cell.length_c   1.000
_cell.angle_alpha   90.00
_cell.angle_beta   90.00
_cell.angle_gamma   90.00
#
_symmetry.space_group_name_H-M   'P 1'
#
loop_
_entity.id
_entity.type
_entity.pdbx_description
1 polymer ?
#
loop_
_entity_poly.entity_id
_entity_poly.type
_entity_poly.pdbx_seq_one_letter_code
_entity_poly.pdbx_strand_id
1 'polypeptide(L)'
;MEATTGRTGFFSYVNCEARVPATYPLCLIRAMVDEVLEHLSRDFEGLYSKMGRPLVPPEKLLRALFLQAFYSIRSERQLMEQMDYNLLFRWFVGLSMDAAAWDATMSSKHRDWLLGGGVGRKFLAVVVEQARRHGLQSDDHFPVDGTLIEAWASIQSFPPKDGADKLTGSGCNSERNFRGDKRFNEIHASTTDPDARLSAAARSLVSADMLKSIGVPVSGR
;
A
#
# COMPACT_ATOMS: atom_id res chain seq x y z
N MET A 1 -7.53 -6.25 -50.81
CA MET A 1 -6.13 -6.07 -50.40
C MET A 1 -5.89 -4.59 -50.24
N GLU A 2 -6.13 -4.05 -49.04
CA GLU A 2 -5.88 -2.65 -48.74
C GLU A 2 -4.54 -2.55 -48.02
N ALA A 3 -3.60 -1.85 -48.65
CA ALA A 3 -2.25 -1.69 -48.16
C ALA A 3 -2.27 -0.87 -46.86
N THR A 4 -1.60 -1.42 -45.85
CA THR A 4 -1.26 -0.79 -44.59
C THR A 4 -0.57 0.55 -44.83
N THR A 5 -1.29 1.65 -44.64
CA THR A 5 -0.67 2.97 -44.50
C THR A 5 0.02 2.99 -43.14
N GLY A 6 1.29 2.58 -43.13
CA GLY A 6 2.20 2.83 -42.02
C GLY A 6 2.27 4.34 -41.82
N ARG A 7 1.69 4.82 -40.72
CA ARG A 7 1.62 6.23 -40.37
C ARG A 7 3.03 6.66 -39.94
N THR A 8 3.81 7.11 -40.92
CA THR A 8 5.14 7.70 -40.74
C THR A 8 5.05 9.01 -39.95
N GLY A 9 6.10 9.28 -39.17
CA GLY A 9 6.10 10.19 -38.01
C GLY A 9 5.49 11.57 -38.24
N PHE A 10 4.47 11.88 -37.44
CA PHE A 10 3.94 13.23 -37.25
C PHE A 10 4.67 13.87 -36.06
N PHE A 11 5.36 14.99 -36.29
CA PHE A 11 5.92 15.79 -35.21
C PHE A 11 4.83 16.71 -34.63
N SER A 12 4.52 16.53 -33.34
CA SER A 12 3.57 17.36 -32.60
C SER A 12 4.28 17.95 -31.38
N TYR A 13 4.46 19.27 -31.37
CA TYR A 13 5.01 20.00 -30.22
C TYR A 13 3.88 20.34 -29.26
N VAL A 14 3.53 19.38 -28.39
CA VAL A 14 2.52 19.61 -27.34
C VAL A 14 3.14 19.34 -25.99
N ASN A 15 3.05 20.33 -25.10
CA ASN A 15 3.45 20.15 -23.71
C ASN A 15 2.52 19.10 -23.06
N CYS A 16 3.10 18.08 -22.43
CA CYS A 16 2.34 17.06 -21.71
C CYS A 16 1.51 17.65 -20.57
N GLU A 17 2.03 18.68 -19.91
CA GLU A 17 1.33 19.38 -18.84
C GLU A 17 0.06 20.07 -19.34
N ALA A 18 0.06 20.59 -20.58
CA ALA A 18 -1.12 21.17 -21.19
C ALA A 18 -2.23 20.14 -21.49
N ARG A 19 -1.92 18.83 -21.43
CA ARG A 19 -2.90 17.74 -21.61
C ARG A 19 -3.49 17.25 -20.29
N VAL A 20 -2.87 17.56 -19.15
CA VAL A 20 -3.34 17.15 -17.83
C VAL A 20 -4.11 18.31 -17.20
N PRO A 21 -5.41 18.16 -16.92
CA PRO A 21 -6.16 19.21 -16.24
C PRO A 21 -5.51 19.57 -14.90
N ALA A 22 -5.42 20.86 -14.58
CA ALA A 22 -4.85 21.31 -13.31
C ALA A 22 -5.58 20.77 -12.07
N THR A 23 -6.87 20.44 -12.23
CA THR A 23 -7.71 19.82 -11.18
C THR A 23 -7.47 18.32 -11.00
N TYR A 24 -6.62 17.70 -11.82
CA TYR A 24 -6.38 16.27 -11.76
C TYR A 24 -5.59 15.90 -10.49
N PRO A 25 -5.99 14.87 -9.72
CA PRO A 25 -5.36 14.56 -8.43
C PRO A 25 -3.85 14.30 -8.49
N LEU A 26 -3.34 13.71 -9.58
CA LEU A 26 -1.90 13.49 -9.73
C LEU A 26 -1.10 14.79 -9.82
N CYS A 27 -1.70 15.94 -10.16
CA CYS A 27 -1.01 17.24 -10.13
C CYS A 27 -0.63 17.64 -8.71
N LEU A 28 -1.58 17.50 -7.77
CA LEU A 28 -1.33 17.77 -6.36
C LEU A 28 -0.30 16.78 -5.80
N ILE A 29 -0.51 15.49 -6.06
CA ILE A 29 0.39 14.44 -5.59
C ILE A 29 1.81 14.66 -6.15
N ARG A 30 1.93 15.02 -7.43
CA ARG A 30 3.22 15.30 -8.05
C ARG A 30 3.93 16.45 -7.36
N ALA A 31 3.25 17.55 -7.08
CA ALA A 31 3.84 18.68 -6.37
C ALA A 31 4.35 18.28 -4.97
N MET A 32 3.56 17.48 -4.23
CA MET A 32 3.99 16.97 -2.92
C MET A 32 5.20 16.04 -3.03
N VAL A 33 5.18 15.12 -4.00
CA VAL A 33 6.30 14.20 -4.24
C VAL A 33 7.55 14.95 -4.68
N ASP A 34 7.42 15.97 -5.52
CA ASP A 34 8.55 16.78 -5.98
C ASP A 34 9.22 17.54 -4.82
N GLU A 35 8.44 18.11 -3.90
CA GLU A 35 8.96 18.74 -2.67
C GLU A 35 9.76 17.74 -1.80
N VAL A 36 9.26 16.51 -1.66
CA VAL A 36 9.95 15.46 -0.89
C VAL A 36 11.23 15.01 -1.60
N LEU A 37 11.18 14.86 -2.92
CA LEU A 37 12.34 14.46 -3.72
C LEU A 37 13.44 15.52 -3.68
N GLU A 38 13.09 16.81 -3.67
CA GLU A 38 14.05 17.90 -3.49
C GLU A 38 14.76 17.80 -2.12
N HIS A 39 14.01 17.51 -1.05
CA HIS A 39 14.60 17.28 0.28
C HIS A 39 15.56 16.07 0.30
N LEU A 40 15.23 15.00 -0.44
CA LEU A 40 16.03 13.78 -0.51
C LEU A 40 17.15 13.83 -1.55
N SER A 41 17.26 14.90 -2.34
CA SER A 41 18.25 15.02 -3.42
C SER A 41 19.67 14.65 -2.99
N ARG A 42 20.10 15.11 -1.81
CA ARG A 42 21.42 14.80 -1.22
C ARG A 42 21.57 13.33 -0.81
N ASP A 43 20.49 12.70 -0.35
CA ASP A 43 20.50 11.28 -0.02
C ASP A 43 20.62 10.41 -1.29
N PHE A 44 20.14 10.91 -2.42
CA PHE A 44 20.27 10.24 -3.72
C PHE A 44 21.68 10.33 -4.32
N GLU A 45 22.50 11.31 -3.93
CA GLU A 45 23.90 11.42 -4.40
C GLU A 45 24.72 10.16 -4.13
N GLY A 46 24.46 9.48 -3.01
CA GLY A 46 25.10 8.20 -2.67
C GLY A 46 24.59 7.00 -3.49
N LEU A 47 23.43 7.15 -4.12
CA LEU A 47 22.77 6.12 -4.92
C LEU A 47 23.14 6.23 -6.40
N TYR A 48 23.42 7.44 -6.90
CA TYR A 48 23.92 7.58 -8.27
C TYR A 48 25.20 6.76 -8.48
N SER A 49 25.17 5.85 -9.46
CA SER A 49 26.35 5.04 -9.78
C SER A 49 27.50 5.95 -10.21
N LYS A 50 28.68 5.74 -9.61
CA LYS A 50 29.92 6.44 -9.99
C LYS A 50 30.59 5.83 -11.23
N MET A 51 30.14 4.67 -11.71
CA MET A 51 30.70 3.96 -12.87
C MET A 51 29.67 3.10 -13.61
N GLY A 52 29.57 3.24 -14.94
CA GLY A 52 28.72 2.41 -15.82
C GLY A 52 27.55 3.15 -16.48
N ARG A 53 26.68 2.40 -17.18
CA ARG A 53 25.44 2.94 -17.80
C ARG A 53 24.61 3.62 -16.70
N PRO A 54 24.12 4.86 -16.92
CA PRO A 54 23.34 5.55 -15.89
C PRO A 54 22.14 4.69 -15.52
N LEU A 55 22.05 4.38 -14.22
CA LEU A 55 20.87 3.76 -13.63
C LEU A 55 19.67 4.68 -13.85
N VAL A 56 18.45 4.12 -13.88
CA VAL A 56 17.25 4.96 -13.86
C VAL A 56 17.32 5.88 -12.63
N PRO A 57 17.12 7.21 -12.78
CA PRO A 57 17.22 8.12 -11.65
C PRO A 57 16.27 7.71 -10.51
N PRO A 58 16.74 7.71 -9.25
CA PRO A 58 15.96 7.24 -8.11
C PRO A 58 14.63 7.98 -7.95
N GLU A 59 14.58 9.26 -8.33
CA GLU A 59 13.39 10.10 -8.32
C GLU A 59 12.32 9.57 -9.29
N LYS A 60 12.72 9.20 -10.51
CA LYS A 60 11.79 8.67 -11.53
C LYS A 60 11.27 7.30 -11.12
N LEU A 61 12.14 6.47 -10.56
CA LEU A 61 11.77 5.16 -10.07
C LEU A 61 10.75 5.27 -8.92
N LEU A 62 10.97 6.19 -7.97
CA LEU A 62 10.04 6.42 -6.88
C LEU A 62 8.67 6.91 -7.38
N ARG A 63 8.65 7.86 -8.33
CA ARG A 63 7.40 8.29 -9.00
C ARG A 63 6.70 7.11 -9.71
N ALA A 64 7.43 6.19 -10.30
CA ALA A 64 6.85 5.01 -10.93
C ALA A 64 6.20 4.05 -9.90
N LEU A 65 6.81 3.89 -8.71
CA LEU A 65 6.22 3.10 -7.61
C LEU A 65 4.91 3.72 -7.09
N PHE A 66 4.81 5.04 -7.08
CA PHE A 66 3.55 5.72 -6.76
C PHE A 66 2.44 5.38 -7.74
N LEU A 67 2.73 5.37 -9.04
CA LEU A 67 1.75 4.95 -10.04
C LEU A 67 1.32 3.50 -9.83
N GLN A 68 2.26 2.61 -9.48
CA GLN A 68 1.89 1.23 -9.15
C GLN A 68 0.92 1.16 -7.97
N ALA A 69 1.19 1.91 -6.90
CA ALA A 69 0.33 1.95 -5.71
C ALA A 69 -1.05 2.57 -6.02
N PHE A 70 -1.10 3.76 -6.60
CA PHE A 70 -2.36 4.49 -6.83
C PHE A 70 -3.28 3.83 -7.84
N TYR A 71 -2.71 3.22 -8.89
CA TYR A 71 -3.50 2.55 -9.93
C TYR A 71 -3.54 1.03 -9.76
N SER A 72 -3.07 0.51 -8.62
CA SER A 72 -3.07 -0.93 -8.31
C SER A 72 -2.45 -1.78 -9.44
N ILE A 73 -1.37 -1.28 -10.06
CA ILE A 73 -0.67 -1.95 -11.15
C ILE A 73 0.07 -3.15 -10.57
N ARG A 74 -0.23 -4.34 -11.08
CA ARG A 74 0.12 -5.60 -10.40
C ARG A 74 1.54 -6.08 -10.68
N SER A 75 2.23 -5.51 -11.67
CA SER A 75 3.59 -5.92 -12.04
C SER A 75 4.40 -4.80 -12.67
N GLU A 76 5.74 -4.92 -12.63
CA GLU A 76 6.64 -4.02 -13.37
C GLU A 76 6.43 -4.11 -14.88
N ARG A 77 6.12 -5.29 -15.42
CA ARG A 77 5.82 -5.44 -16.87
C ARG A 77 4.63 -4.59 -17.27
N GLN A 78 3.54 -4.70 -16.51
CA GLN A 78 2.34 -3.90 -16.73
C GLN A 78 2.63 -2.40 -16.54
N LEU A 79 3.49 -2.03 -15.59
CA LEU A 79 3.91 -0.63 -15.43
C LEU A 79 4.65 -0.12 -16.67
N MET A 80 5.59 -0.89 -17.22
CA MET A 80 6.34 -0.51 -18.42
C MET A 80 5.42 -0.39 -19.64
N GLU A 81 4.49 -1.34 -19.81
CA GLU A 81 3.45 -1.25 -20.84
C GLU A 81 2.62 0.04 -20.70
N GLN A 82 2.16 0.36 -19.49
CA GLN A 82 1.44 1.61 -19.24
C GLN A 82 2.32 2.83 -19.54
N MET A 83 3.61 2.80 -19.22
CA MET A 83 4.51 3.90 -19.58
C MET A 83 4.69 4.05 -21.10
N ASP A 84 4.57 2.98 -21.89
CA ASP A 84 4.73 3.06 -23.35
C ASP A 84 3.60 3.85 -24.03
N TYR A 85 2.36 3.72 -23.57
CA TYR A 85 1.21 4.38 -24.22
C TYR A 85 0.52 5.47 -23.39
N ASN A 86 0.71 5.51 -22.07
CA ASN A 86 -0.03 6.43 -21.22
C ASN A 86 0.75 7.74 -20.97
N LEU A 87 0.33 8.81 -21.64
CA LEU A 87 0.96 10.13 -21.54
C LEU A 87 0.94 10.70 -20.13
N LEU A 88 -0.12 10.45 -19.37
CA LEU A 88 -0.25 10.91 -17.99
C LEU A 88 0.82 10.26 -17.10
N PHE A 89 1.09 8.97 -17.29
CA PHE A 89 2.06 8.25 -16.50
C PHE A 89 3.48 8.70 -16.82
N ARG A 90 3.78 8.90 -18.11
CA ARG A 90 5.07 9.46 -18.55
C ARG A 90 5.29 10.85 -17.98
N TRP A 91 4.27 11.70 -18.05
CA TRP A 91 4.29 13.03 -17.47
C TRP A 91 4.58 12.99 -15.97
N PHE A 92 3.85 12.17 -15.21
CA PHE A 92 4.01 12.05 -13.76
C PHE A 92 5.42 11.56 -13.39
N VAL A 93 5.95 10.54 -14.07
CA VAL A 93 7.30 10.01 -13.83
C VAL A 93 8.40 10.99 -14.24
N GLY A 94 8.11 11.91 -15.17
CA GLY A 94 9.11 12.79 -15.78
C GLY A 94 9.91 12.08 -16.90
N LEU A 95 9.26 11.18 -17.63
CA LEU A 95 9.81 10.53 -18.81
C LEU A 95 9.46 11.38 -20.05
N SER A 96 10.43 11.62 -20.94
CA SER A 96 10.16 12.34 -22.20
C SER A 96 9.19 11.54 -23.08
N MET A 97 8.52 12.15 -24.04
CA MET A 97 7.58 11.43 -24.91
C MET A 97 8.28 10.38 -25.79
N ASP A 98 9.47 10.71 -26.29
CA ASP A 98 10.21 9.88 -27.25
C ASP A 98 11.14 8.85 -26.59
N ALA A 99 11.31 8.89 -25.26
CA ALA A 99 12.11 7.89 -24.57
C ALA A 99 11.46 6.49 -24.66
N ALA A 100 12.25 5.42 -24.70
CA ALA A 100 11.70 4.09 -24.48
C ALA A 100 11.24 3.95 -23.00
N ALA A 101 10.17 3.18 -22.75
CA ALA A 101 9.95 2.69 -21.39
C ALA A 101 11.15 1.84 -20.94
N TRP A 102 11.32 1.69 -19.62
CA TRP A 102 12.42 0.90 -19.10
C TRP A 102 12.17 -0.59 -19.32
N ASP A 103 13.24 -1.38 -19.31
CA ASP A 103 13.09 -2.84 -19.28
C ASP A 103 12.52 -3.26 -17.91
N ALA A 104 11.49 -4.11 -17.91
CA ALA A 104 10.81 -4.52 -16.69
C ALA A 104 11.74 -5.26 -15.72
N THR A 105 12.65 -6.09 -16.23
CA THR A 105 13.61 -6.84 -15.38
C THR A 105 14.58 -5.89 -14.69
N MET A 106 15.08 -4.89 -15.42
CA MET A 106 15.92 -3.84 -14.85
C MET A 106 15.15 -2.97 -13.86
N SER A 107 13.89 -2.65 -14.15
CA SER A 107 13.02 -1.89 -13.23
C SER A 107 12.85 -2.60 -11.89
N SER A 108 12.61 -3.93 -11.89
CA SER A 108 12.50 -4.71 -10.65
C SER A 108 13.82 -4.67 -9.85
N LYS A 109 14.97 -4.85 -10.51
CA LYS A 109 16.28 -4.79 -9.84
C LYS A 109 16.57 -3.41 -9.25
N HIS A 110 16.25 -2.35 -9.99
CA HIS A 110 16.44 -0.98 -9.52
C HIS A 110 15.52 -0.68 -8.33
N ARG A 111 14.27 -1.17 -8.35
CA ARG A 111 13.34 -1.02 -7.21
C ARG A 111 13.91 -1.68 -5.97
N ASP A 112 14.35 -2.94 -6.07
CA ASP A 112 14.86 -3.68 -4.92
C ASP A 112 16.12 -3.00 -4.36
N TRP A 113 16.98 -2.48 -5.23
CA TRP A 113 18.13 -1.68 -4.82
C TRP A 113 17.74 -0.34 -4.17
N LEU A 114 16.77 0.39 -4.72
CA LEU A 114 16.27 1.67 -4.17
C LEU A 114 15.69 1.48 -2.76
N LEU A 115 14.85 0.45 -2.60
CA LEU A 115 14.22 0.13 -1.33
C LEU A 115 15.23 -0.43 -0.33
N GLY A 116 16.17 -1.25 -0.79
CA GLY A 116 17.29 -1.74 0.01
C GLY A 116 18.22 -0.64 0.52
N GLY A 117 18.33 0.47 -0.21
CA GLY A 117 19.09 1.67 0.18
C GLY A 117 18.46 2.49 1.32
N GLY A 118 17.32 2.07 1.89
CA GLY A 118 16.67 2.75 3.02
C GLY A 118 15.96 4.06 2.63
N VAL A 119 15.93 4.40 1.35
CA VAL A 119 15.24 5.58 0.80
C VAL A 119 13.77 5.59 1.19
N GLY A 120 13.09 4.45 1.10
CA GLY A 120 11.66 4.37 1.40
C GLY A 120 11.33 4.84 2.82
N ARG A 121 12.20 4.53 3.79
CA ARG A 121 12.03 4.97 5.19
C ARG A 121 12.22 6.49 5.31
N LYS A 122 13.28 7.03 4.70
CA LYS A 122 13.56 8.48 4.72
C LYS A 122 12.43 9.25 4.04
N PHE A 123 11.99 8.77 2.88
CA PHE A 123 10.87 9.32 2.15
C PHE A 123 9.59 9.37 3.01
N LEU A 124 9.21 8.25 3.63
CA LEU A 124 8.03 8.21 4.47
C LEU A 124 8.15 9.19 5.65
N ALA A 125 9.34 9.30 6.25
CA ALA A 125 9.58 10.27 7.32
C ALA A 125 9.36 11.73 6.85
N VAL A 126 9.83 12.08 5.65
CA VAL A 126 9.61 13.42 5.08
C VAL A 126 8.13 13.65 4.76
N VAL A 127 7.41 12.66 4.22
CA VAL A 127 5.96 12.78 3.96
C VAL A 127 5.18 12.96 5.26
N VAL A 128 5.52 12.20 6.31
CA VAL A 128 4.90 12.35 7.63
C VAL A 128 5.14 13.76 8.16
N GLU A 129 6.36 14.27 8.06
CA GLU A 129 6.69 15.64 8.46
C GLU A 129 5.95 16.70 7.63
N GLN A 130 5.80 16.50 6.31
CA GLN A 130 5.00 17.37 5.45
C GLN A 130 3.53 17.36 5.89
N ALA A 131 2.95 16.19 6.15
CA ALA A 131 1.60 16.06 6.67
C ALA A 131 1.42 16.76 8.03
N ARG A 132 2.44 16.68 8.90
CA ARG A 132 2.46 17.41 10.18
C ARG A 132 2.41 18.92 9.97
N ARG A 133 3.23 19.46 9.07
CA ARG A 133 3.26 20.90 8.75
C ARG A 133 1.95 21.41 8.18
N HIS A 134 1.24 20.57 7.43
CA HIS A 134 -0.09 20.89 6.91
C HIS A 134 -1.23 20.65 7.91
N GLY A 135 -0.95 20.23 9.15
CA GLY A 135 -1.98 19.94 10.14
C GLY A 135 -2.89 18.77 9.78
N LEU A 136 -2.40 17.84 8.94
CA LEU A 136 -3.14 16.65 8.49
C LEU A 136 -3.00 15.46 9.44
N GLN A 137 -2.31 15.64 10.57
CA GLN A 137 -2.19 14.65 11.62
C GLN A 137 -3.21 14.95 12.70
N SER A 138 -3.99 13.92 13.09
CA SER A 138 -4.79 13.97 14.29
C SER A 138 -4.08 13.21 15.40
N ASP A 139 -4.01 13.78 16.59
CA ASP A 139 -3.55 13.09 17.81
C ASP A 139 -4.66 12.17 18.38
N ASP A 140 -5.88 12.28 17.86
CA ASP A 140 -6.96 11.38 18.21
C ASP A 140 -6.66 9.99 17.65
N HIS A 141 -6.66 8.99 18.52
CA HIS A 141 -6.41 7.59 18.19
C HIS A 141 -7.30 7.15 17.03
N PHE A 142 -6.72 7.11 15.83
CA PHE A 142 -7.39 6.62 14.64
C PHE A 142 -7.37 5.08 14.71
N PRO A 143 -8.52 4.40 14.86
CA PRO A 143 -8.55 2.97 14.64
C PRO A 143 -8.25 2.74 13.17
N VAL A 144 -7.04 2.27 12.88
CA VAL A 144 -6.74 1.71 11.56
C VAL A 144 -7.72 0.56 11.38
N ASP A 145 -8.55 0.62 10.32
CA ASP A 145 -9.33 -0.52 9.84
C ASP A 145 -8.35 -1.59 9.33
N GLY A 146 -7.68 -2.24 10.29
CA GLY A 146 -6.97 -3.47 10.04
C GLY A 146 -8.05 -4.50 9.79
N THR A 147 -8.28 -4.84 8.53
CA THR A 147 -9.05 -6.01 8.16
C THR A 147 -8.53 -7.19 8.97
N LEU A 148 -9.33 -7.68 9.90
CA LEU A 148 -8.99 -8.84 10.71
C LEU A 148 -8.91 -10.04 9.76
N ILE A 149 -7.72 -10.61 9.61
CA ILE A 149 -7.54 -11.89 8.93
C ILE A 149 -7.78 -12.98 9.96
N GLU A 150 -8.65 -13.93 9.64
CA GLU A 150 -8.86 -15.11 10.49
C GLU A 150 -7.53 -15.86 10.64
N ALA A 151 -7.07 -15.98 11.87
CA ALA A 151 -5.90 -16.80 12.18
C ALA A 151 -6.27 -18.28 12.07
N TRP A 152 -5.31 -19.11 11.65
CA TRP A 152 -5.49 -20.55 11.60
C TRP A 152 -5.23 -21.19 12.98
N ALA A 153 -5.84 -20.61 14.00
CA ALA A 153 -5.69 -20.99 15.39
C ALA A 153 -7.07 -21.25 16.01
N SER A 154 -7.20 -22.39 16.68
CA SER A 154 -8.39 -22.69 17.48
C SER A 154 -8.44 -21.78 18.70
N ILE A 155 -9.64 -21.37 19.11
CA ILE A 155 -9.87 -20.72 20.42
C ILE A 155 -9.35 -21.59 21.59
N GLN A 156 -9.28 -22.91 21.37
CA GLN A 156 -8.74 -23.85 22.35
C GLN A 156 -7.22 -23.81 22.44
N SER A 157 -6.52 -23.17 21.50
CA SER A 157 -5.05 -23.09 21.50
C SER A 157 -4.50 -21.87 22.23
N PHE A 158 -5.33 -21.09 22.93
CA PHE A 158 -4.92 -19.93 23.75
C PHE A 158 -4.87 -20.27 25.25
N PRO A 159 -3.80 -20.90 25.78
CA PRO A 159 -3.56 -21.00 27.22
C PRO A 159 -3.06 -19.68 27.84
N PRO A 160 -3.14 -19.54 29.17
CA PRO A 160 -2.44 -18.48 29.90
C PRO A 160 -0.91 -18.58 29.72
N LYS A 161 -0.23 -17.44 29.55
CA LYS A 161 1.23 -17.38 29.41
C LYS A 161 1.98 -17.86 30.65
N ASP A 162 1.35 -17.73 31.83
CA ASP A 162 1.94 -18.09 33.13
C ASP A 162 1.98 -19.62 33.39
N GLY A 163 1.66 -20.44 32.39
CA GLY A 163 1.85 -21.90 32.43
C GLY A 163 0.91 -22.65 33.38
N ALA A 164 -0.06 -21.97 33.99
CA ALA A 164 -1.00 -22.55 34.93
C ALA A 164 -2.27 -23.04 34.21
N ASP A 165 -2.16 -24.09 33.41
CA ASP A 165 -3.31 -24.98 33.18
C ASP A 165 -2.87 -26.38 32.75
N LYS A 166 -3.16 -27.39 33.57
CA LYS A 166 -2.89 -28.79 33.24
C LYS A 166 -3.96 -29.24 32.25
N LEU A 167 -3.56 -29.49 31.01
CA LEU A 167 -4.39 -30.13 30.00
C LEU A 167 -4.89 -31.48 30.55
N THR A 168 -6.16 -31.59 30.92
CA THR A 168 -6.80 -32.88 31.21
C THR A 168 -7.25 -33.48 29.90
N GLY A 169 -6.30 -33.99 29.11
CA GLY A 169 -6.57 -34.66 27.84
C GLY A 169 -5.36 -34.69 26.93
N SER A 170 -5.08 -35.86 26.34
CA SER A 170 -4.03 -36.03 25.34
C SER A 170 -4.51 -35.51 23.99
N GLY A 171 -3.85 -34.47 23.46
CA GLY A 171 -4.09 -33.91 22.12
C GLY A 171 -4.23 -32.39 22.10
N CYS A 172 -3.99 -31.77 20.93
CA CYS A 172 -4.12 -30.31 20.72
C CYS A 172 -5.55 -29.75 20.89
N ASN A 173 -6.55 -30.63 20.99
CA ASN A 173 -7.97 -30.29 21.16
C ASN A 173 -8.55 -30.95 22.42
N SER A 174 -7.88 -30.81 23.56
CA SER A 174 -8.48 -31.23 24.84
C SER A 174 -9.72 -30.39 25.13
N GLU A 175 -10.82 -31.05 25.52
CA GLU A 175 -12.09 -30.40 25.82
C GLU A 175 -11.92 -29.42 26.98
N ARG A 176 -11.84 -28.14 26.66
CA ARG A 176 -11.83 -27.06 27.64
C ARG A 176 -13.14 -26.29 27.54
N ASN A 177 -13.81 -26.14 28.67
CA ASN A 177 -15.05 -25.38 28.78
C ASN A 177 -14.71 -23.94 29.13
N PHE A 178 -14.86 -23.03 28.17
CA PHE A 178 -14.44 -21.62 28.30
C PHE A 178 -15.58 -20.67 28.70
N ARG A 179 -16.68 -21.22 29.23
CA ARG A 179 -17.83 -20.41 29.62
C ARG A 179 -17.55 -19.67 30.93
N GLY A 180 -17.36 -18.35 30.82
CA GLY A 180 -17.21 -17.44 31.97
C GLY A 180 -15.82 -16.82 32.10
N ASP A 181 -14.81 -17.37 31.41
CA ASP A 181 -13.44 -16.91 31.52
C ASP A 181 -13.14 -15.73 30.60
N LYS A 182 -12.70 -14.61 31.19
CA LYS A 182 -12.24 -13.45 30.43
C LYS A 182 -10.82 -13.68 29.95
N ARG A 183 -10.63 -13.67 28.63
CA ARG A 183 -9.31 -13.83 28.00
C ARG A 183 -8.87 -12.53 27.35
N PHE A 184 -7.61 -12.18 27.59
CA PHE A 184 -6.95 -10.99 27.06
C PHE A 184 -5.61 -11.38 26.43
N ASN A 185 -5.19 -10.65 25.41
CA ASN A 185 -3.91 -10.86 24.71
C ASN A 185 -2.67 -10.66 25.59
N GLU A 186 -2.82 -9.91 26.70
CA GLU A 186 -1.76 -9.69 27.68
C GLU A 186 -1.40 -10.99 28.41
N ILE A 187 -2.43 -11.74 28.81
CA ILE A 187 -2.31 -12.94 29.64
C ILE A 187 -2.45 -14.26 28.88
N HIS A 188 -2.94 -14.27 27.64
CA HIS A 188 -3.08 -15.47 26.80
C HIS A 188 -2.33 -15.32 25.47
N ALA A 189 -1.77 -16.42 24.95
CA ALA A 189 -1.14 -16.47 23.63
C ALA A 189 -1.45 -17.81 22.97
N SER A 190 -1.58 -17.83 21.64
CA SER A 190 -1.82 -19.10 20.93
C SER A 190 -0.55 -19.94 20.90
N THR A 191 -0.71 -21.25 21.10
CA THR A 191 0.34 -22.25 20.94
C THR A 191 0.52 -22.68 19.48
N THR A 192 -0.50 -22.50 18.64
CA THR A 192 -0.50 -22.96 17.23
C THR A 192 0.01 -21.87 16.29
N ASP A 193 -0.31 -20.61 16.56
CA ASP A 193 0.10 -19.45 15.75
C ASP A 193 0.54 -18.29 16.67
N PRO A 194 1.85 -18.01 16.82
CA PRO A 194 2.35 -17.00 17.74
C PRO A 194 1.91 -15.57 17.39
N ASP A 195 1.52 -15.31 16.14
CA ASP A 195 1.08 -13.99 15.68
C ASP A 195 -0.45 -13.78 15.87
N ALA A 196 -1.18 -14.85 16.19
CA ALA A 196 -2.62 -14.79 16.42
C ALA A 196 -2.98 -14.00 17.70
N ARG A 197 -3.92 -13.07 17.57
CA ARG A 197 -4.46 -12.26 18.67
C ARG A 197 -5.95 -12.47 18.82
N LEU A 198 -6.43 -12.51 20.06
CA LEU A 198 -7.85 -12.47 20.37
C LEU A 198 -8.39 -11.07 20.03
N SER A 199 -9.39 -11.03 19.17
CA SER A 199 -10.22 -9.85 18.94
C SER A 199 -11.63 -10.15 19.43
N ALA A 200 -12.31 -9.15 20.00
CA ALA A 200 -13.75 -9.28 20.19
C ALA A 200 -14.37 -9.29 18.80
N ALA A 201 -14.98 -10.42 18.41
CA ALA A 201 -15.72 -10.47 17.15
C ALA A 201 -16.70 -9.29 17.12
N ALA A 202 -16.59 -8.43 16.11
CA ALA A 202 -17.68 -7.55 15.75
C ALA A 202 -18.87 -8.46 15.45
N ARG A 203 -19.82 -8.53 16.39
CA ARG A 203 -21.14 -9.08 16.08
C ARG A 203 -21.60 -8.34 14.84
N SER A 204 -21.95 -9.10 13.81
CA SER A 204 -22.53 -8.61 12.56
C SER A 204 -23.38 -7.36 12.82
N LEU A 205 -22.93 -6.23 12.27
CA LEU A 205 -23.64 -4.96 12.33
C LEU A 205 -24.94 -5.07 11.52
N VAL A 206 -25.97 -5.67 12.11
CA VAL A 206 -27.36 -5.19 12.03
C VAL A 206 -28.06 -5.67 13.31
N SER A 207 -28.07 -4.82 14.35
CA SER A 207 -29.01 -5.03 15.46
C SER A 207 -30.41 -4.66 14.99
N ALA A 208 -31.41 -5.49 15.28
CA ALA A 208 -32.82 -5.22 15.01
C ALA A 208 -33.32 -3.91 15.65
N ASP A 209 -32.61 -3.39 16.66
CA ASP A 209 -32.90 -2.08 17.27
C ASP A 209 -32.57 -0.90 16.34
N MET A 210 -31.61 -1.07 15.42
CA MET A 210 -31.26 -0.04 14.43
C MET A 210 -32.34 0.11 13.34
N LEU A 211 -33.10 -0.95 13.04
CA LEU A 211 -34.22 -0.87 12.09
C LEU A 211 -35.47 -0.21 12.69
N LYS A 212 -35.66 -0.32 14.02
CA LYS A 212 -36.75 0.38 14.73
C LYS A 212 -36.53 1.89 14.81
N SER A 213 -35.29 2.37 14.88
CA SER A 213 -35.00 3.81 14.94
C SER A 213 -35.20 4.56 13.61
N ILE A 214 -35.31 3.82 12.49
CA ILE A 214 -35.50 4.38 11.13
C ILE A 214 -36.99 4.36 10.71
N GLY A 215 -37.91 3.93 11.58
CA GLY A 215 -39.35 4.06 11.35
C GLY A 215 -39.93 3.16 10.26
N VAL A 216 -39.23 2.10 9.86
CA VAL A 216 -39.76 1.13 8.88
C VAL A 216 -40.66 0.11 9.61
N PRO A 217 -41.95 0.00 9.25
CA PRO A 217 -42.84 -0.95 9.90
C PRO A 217 -42.50 -2.38 9.47
N VAL A 218 -42.09 -3.21 10.43
CA VAL A 218 -41.89 -4.65 10.22
C VAL A 218 -43.25 -5.32 10.42
N SER A 219 -43.95 -5.63 9.33
CA SER A 219 -45.18 -6.43 9.36
C SER A 219 -44.87 -7.87 9.75
N GLY A 220 -45.46 -8.33 10.85
CA GLY A 220 -45.28 -9.70 11.34
C GLY A 220 -46.05 -10.75 10.53
N ARG A 221 -45.38 -11.88 10.30
CA ARG A 221 -45.98 -13.21 10.35
C ARG A 221 -45.00 -14.13 11.08
#